data_AF-A0A659UNX5-F1
#
_entry.id   AF-A0A659UNX5-F1
#
_cell.length_a   1.000
_cell.length_b   1.000
_cell.length_c   1.000
_cell.angle_alpha   90.00
_cell.angle_beta   90.00
_cell.angle_gamma   90.00
#
_symmetry.space_group_name_H-M   'P 1'
#
loop_
_entity.id
_entity.type
_entity.pdbx_description
1 polymer ?
#
loop_
_entity_poly.entity_id
_entity_poly.type
_entity_poly.pdbx_seq_one_letter_code
_entity_poly.pdbx_strand_id
1 'polypeptide(L)' 'MIDLRSDTVTTPTPEMIEAMSRAELGDDFFRDD' A
#
# COMPACT_ATOMS: atom_id res chain seq x y z
N MET A 1 -13.62 -0.75 19.16
CA MET A 1 -12.47 -0.19 19.89
C MET A 1 -11.97 1.00 19.07
N ILE A 2 -11.87 2.19 19.66
CA ILE A 2 -11.39 3.39 18.96
C ILE A 2 -9.93 3.58 19.37
N ASP A 3 -9.03 3.57 18.39
CA ASP A 3 -7.58 3.72 18.62
C ASP A 3 -7.14 5.12 18.21
N LEU A 4 -6.63 5.89 19.18
CA LEU A 4 -6.22 7.30 19.02
C LEU A 4 -4.72 7.51 19.27
N ARG A 5 -3.95 6.42 19.32
CA ARG A 5 -2.52 6.50 19.68
C ARG A 5 -1.67 7.18 18.61
N SER A 6 -2.01 6.94 17.34
CA SER A 6 -1.28 7.44 16.16
C SER A 6 -2.11 7.16 14.90
N ASP A 7 -1.84 7.86 13.81
CA ASP A 7 -2.37 7.56 12.47
C ASP A 7 -1.68 6.36 11.81
N THR A 8 -0.50 5.98 12.29
CA THR A 8 0.25 4.80 11.83
C THR A 8 -0.46 3.46 12.08
N VAL A 9 -1.57 3.44 12.84
CA VAL A 9 -2.39 2.24 13.05
C VAL A 9 -3.38 1.99 11.92
N THR A 10 -3.49 2.92 10.96
CA THR A 10 -4.34 2.74 9.78
C THR A 10 -3.88 1.54 8.95
N THR A 11 -4.85 0.82 8.38
CA THR A 11 -4.62 -0.33 7.51
C THR A 11 -5.16 -0.04 6.11
N PRO A 12 -4.61 -0.66 5.05
CA PRO A 12 -5.11 -0.46 3.69
C PRO A 12 -6.59 -0.83 3.54
N THR A 13 -7.34 -0.09 2.73
CA THR A 13 -8.71 -0.45 2.35
C THR A 13 -8.71 -1.59 1.32
N PRO A 14 -9.84 -2.28 1.10
CA PRO A 14 -9.94 -3.28 0.04
C PRO A 14 -9.58 -2.74 -1.35
N GLU A 15 -9.96 -1.51 -1.68
CA GLU A 15 -9.63 -0.87 -2.96
C GLU A 15 -8.13 -0.57 -3.08
N MET A 16 -7.49 -0.17 -1.98
CA MET A 16 -6.02 0.01 -1.94
C MET A 16 -5.32 -1.34 -2.17
N ILE A 17 -5.81 -2.41 -1.54
CA ILE A 17 -5.26 -3.77 -1.73
C ILE A 17 -5.42 -4.22 -3.18
N GLU A 18 -6.60 -4.01 -3.79
CA GLU A 18 -6.85 -4.35 -5.18
C GLU A 18 -5.91 -3.60 -6.12
N ALA A 19 -5.76 -2.28 -5.93
CA ALA A 19 -4.86 -1.45 -6.71
C ALA A 19 -3.40 -1.93 -6.61
N MET A 20 -2.93 -2.19 -5.38
CA MET A 20 -1.59 -2.71 -5.14
C MET A 20 -1.38 -4.08 -5.81
N SER A 21 -2.38 -4.97 -5.78
CA SER A 21 -2.27 -6.31 -6.35
C SER A 21 -2.20 -6.34 -7.88
N ARG A 22 -2.72 -5.28 -8.53
CA ARG A 22 -2.76 -5.15 -10.00
C ARG A 22 -1.65 -4.25 -10.53
N ALA A 23 -0.87 -3.60 -9.66
CA ALA A 23 0.19 -2.70 -10.08
C ALA A 23 1.29 -3.47 -10.81
N GLU A 24 1.75 -2.91 -11.93
CA GLU A 24 2.95 -3.39 -12.62
C GLU A 24 4.16 -3.19 -11.69
N LEU A 25 5.01 -4.20 -11.64
CA LEU A 25 6.21 -4.21 -10.80
C LEU A 25 7.42 -4.17 -11.70
N GLY A 26 8.40 -3.34 -11.34
CA GLY A 26 9.68 -3.23 -12.01
C GLY A 26 10.83 -3.17 -10.99
N ASP A 27 12.05 -3.09 -11.49
CA ASP A 27 13.22 -2.90 -10.64
C ASP A 27 13.48 -1.41 -10.44
N ASP A 28 13.26 -0.91 -9.22
CA ASP A 28 13.45 0.51 -8.88
C ASP A 28 14.92 0.98 -8.97
N PHE A 29 15.88 0.05 -8.83
CA PHE A 29 17.30 0.38 -8.94
C PHE A 29 17.73 0.56 -10.40
N PHE A 30 17.28 -0.33 -11.29
CA PHE A 30 17.61 -0.27 -12.71
C PHE A 30 16.64 0.57 -13.54
N ARG A 31 15.49 0.96 -12.97
CA ARG A 31 14.39 1.69 -13.64
C ARG A 31 13.93 1.00 -14.92
N ASP A 32 13.99 -0.32 -14.93
CA ASP A 32 13.34 -1.10 -15.99
C ASP A 32 11.84 -1.20 -15.65
N ASP A 33 11.04 -0.91 -16.67
CA ASP A 33 9.59 -1.15 -16.72
C ASP A 33 9.33 -2.62 -17.04
#